data_AF-A0A354RB32-F1
#
_entry.id   AF-A0A354RB32-F1
#
_cell.length_a   1.000
_cell.length_b   1.000
_cell.length_c   1.000
_cell.angle_alpha   90.00
_cell.angle_beta   90.00
_cell.angle_gamma   90.00
#
_symmetry.space_group_name_H-M   'P 1'
#
loop_
_entity.id
_entity.type
_entity.pdbx_description
1 polymer ?
#
loop_
_entity_poly.entity_id
_entity_poly.type
_entity_poly.pdbx_seq_one_letter_code
_entity_poly.pdbx_strand_id
1 'polypeptide(L)'
;MSGCGRTWNPDEQFQNQVDQISFQREMSARQNLVEAHKNISQFEMMLREKLVPGTSENELVDLLGNSYDLLARTLGEELLWERRSYDFNTLIKNRYGASSLEYSLVRGKPSEQIVITSNSRFLVTVETF
;
A
#
# COMPACT_ATOMS: atom_id res chain seq x y z
N MET A 1 56.33 -28.96 8.90
CA MET A 1 55.96 -28.29 7.64
C MET A 1 54.60 -28.79 7.24
N SER A 2 53.54 -28.09 7.62
CA SER A 2 52.16 -28.50 7.30
C SER A 2 51.65 -27.53 6.25
N GLY A 3 51.79 -27.92 4.98
CA GLY A 3 51.31 -27.16 3.84
C GLY A 3 49.79 -26.95 3.95
N CYS A 4 49.35 -25.72 3.74
CA CYS A 4 47.95 -25.36 3.52
C CYS A 4 47.41 -26.18 2.34
N GLY A 5 46.82 -27.34 2.63
CA GLY A 5 46.41 -28.36 1.66
C GLY A 5 45.00 -28.17 1.09
N ARG A 6 44.61 -26.94 0.76
CA ARG A 6 43.47 -26.71 -0.13
C ARG A 6 44.02 -26.12 -1.42
N THR A 7 44.15 -26.98 -2.43
CA THR A 7 44.38 -26.54 -3.81
C THR A 7 43.22 -25.63 -4.18
N TRP A 8 43.49 -24.36 -4.42
CA TRP A 8 42.49 -23.38 -4.76
C TRP A 8 41.81 -23.78 -6.08
N ASN A 9 40.48 -23.96 -6.06
CA ASN A 9 39.67 -24.31 -7.22
C ASN A 9 38.77 -23.11 -7.62
N PRO A 10 39.07 -22.43 -8.75
CA PRO A 10 38.28 -21.29 -9.22
C PRO A 10 36.81 -21.62 -9.48
N ASP A 11 36.51 -22.81 -9.99
CA ASP A 11 35.13 -23.21 -10.33
C ASP A 11 34.29 -23.41 -9.07
N GLU A 12 34.88 -24.02 -8.03
CA GLU A 12 34.24 -24.13 -6.72
C GLU A 12 34.04 -22.76 -6.07
N GLN A 13 35.01 -21.84 -6.19
CA GLN A 13 34.85 -20.48 -5.66
C GLN A 13 33.74 -19.73 -6.39
N PHE A 14 33.68 -19.82 -7.73
CA PHE A 14 32.62 -19.18 -8.51
C PHE A 14 31.25 -19.74 -8.15
N GLN A 15 31.10 -21.07 -8.05
CA GLN A 15 29.83 -21.69 -7.67
C GLN A 15 29.39 -21.26 -6.25
N ASN A 16 30.31 -21.24 -5.29
CA ASN A 16 30.02 -20.75 -3.93
C ASN A 16 29.56 -19.29 -3.93
N GLN A 17 30.15 -18.43 -4.77
CA GLN A 17 29.72 -17.04 -4.90
C GLN A 17 28.33 -16.91 -5.54
N VAL A 18 28.04 -17.71 -6.57
CA VAL A 18 26.72 -17.78 -7.20
C VAL A 18 25.66 -18.21 -6.19
N ASP A 19 25.95 -19.24 -5.38
CA ASP A 19 25.03 -19.75 -4.36
C ASP A 19 24.83 -18.73 -3.22
N GLN A 20 25.86 -18.00 -2.82
CA GLN A 20 25.73 -16.91 -1.86
C GLN A 20 24.86 -15.77 -2.40
N ILE A 21 25.04 -15.39 -3.67
CA ILE A 21 24.24 -14.34 -4.32
C ILE A 21 22.78 -14.78 -4.44
N SER A 22 22.52 -16.03 -4.82
CA SER A 22 21.14 -16.54 -4.95
C SER A 22 20.43 -16.58 -3.60
N PHE A 23 21.12 -17.05 -2.55
CA PHE A 23 20.59 -17.06 -1.19
C PHE A 23 20.29 -15.65 -0.67
N GLN A 24 21.21 -14.70 -0.88
CA GLN A 24 20.99 -13.30 -0.49
C GLN A 24 19.79 -12.69 -1.21
N ARG A 25 19.64 -12.94 -2.51
CA ARG A 25 18.49 -12.47 -3.30
C ARG A 25 17.18 -13.04 -2.76
N GLU A 26 17.14 -14.32 -2.42
CA GLU A 26 15.94 -14.95 -1.84
C GLU A 26 15.59 -14.32 -0.49
N MET A 27 16.58 -14.10 0.38
CA MET A 27 16.36 -13.44 1.67
C MET A 27 15.87 -12.00 1.51
N SER A 28 16.47 -11.22 0.62
CA SER A 28 16.00 -9.86 0.32
C SER A 28 14.58 -9.87 -0.26
N ALA A 29 14.24 -10.81 -1.15
CA ALA A 29 12.89 -10.92 -1.68
C ALA A 29 11.86 -11.22 -0.57
N ARG A 30 12.19 -12.11 0.37
CA ARG A 30 11.34 -12.37 1.55
C ARG A 30 11.18 -11.14 2.43
N GLN A 31 12.26 -10.41 2.69
CA GLN A 31 12.23 -9.17 3.49
C GLN A 31 11.34 -8.12 2.83
N ASN A 32 11.49 -7.91 1.51
CA ASN A 32 10.67 -6.95 0.76
C ASN A 32 9.18 -7.29 0.82
N LEU A 33 8.82 -8.59 0.80
CA LEU A 33 7.43 -9.03 0.96
C LEU A 33 6.87 -8.71 2.35
N VAL A 34 7.66 -8.97 3.40
CA VAL A 34 7.27 -8.63 4.79
C VAL A 34 7.09 -7.13 4.94
N GLU A 35 7.98 -6.33 4.37
CA GLU A 35 7.90 -4.88 4.38
C GLU A 35 6.67 -4.37 3.62
N ALA A 36 6.39 -4.91 2.43
CA ALA A 36 5.20 -4.54 1.66
C ALA A 36 3.90 -4.85 2.42
N HIS A 37 3.81 -6.00 3.10
CA HIS A 37 2.69 -6.31 3.99
C HIS A 37 2.55 -5.30 5.14
N LYS A 38 3.67 -4.95 5.78
CA LYS A 38 3.69 -3.95 6.85
C LYS A 38 3.23 -2.58 6.35
N ASN A 39 3.67 -2.17 5.16
CA ASN A 39 3.29 -0.90 4.55
C ASN A 39 1.79 -0.82 4.31
N ILE A 40 1.17 -1.89 3.77
CA ILE A 40 -0.29 -1.97 3.58
C ILE A 40 -1.02 -1.80 4.92
N SER A 41 -0.63 -2.57 5.95
CA SER A 41 -1.28 -2.49 7.26
C SER A 41 -1.11 -1.12 7.92
N GLN A 42 0.07 -0.50 7.79
CA GLN A 42 0.31 0.85 8.30
C GLN A 42 -0.53 1.90 7.57
N PHE A 43 -0.71 1.75 6.25
CA PHE A 43 -1.57 2.65 5.50
C PHE A 43 -3.03 2.51 5.92
N GLU A 44 -3.52 1.28 6.10
CA GLU A 44 -4.87 1.02 6.58
C GLU A 44 -5.10 1.65 7.96
N MET A 45 -4.18 1.43 8.91
CA MET A 45 -4.25 2.05 10.24
C MET A 45 -4.28 3.58 10.15
N MET A 46 -3.41 4.16 9.32
CA MET A 46 -3.36 5.61 9.12
C MET A 46 -4.68 6.17 8.55
N LEU A 47 -5.33 5.46 7.61
CA LEU A 47 -6.65 5.85 7.13
C LEU A 47 -7.69 5.78 8.25
N ARG A 48 -7.70 4.71 9.06
CA ARG A 48 -8.63 4.56 10.19
C ARG A 48 -8.46 5.67 11.25
N GLU A 49 -7.22 6.11 11.49
CA GLU A 49 -6.93 7.20 12.44
C GLU A 49 -7.32 8.58 11.92
N LYS A 50 -7.19 8.82 10.60
CA LYS A 50 -7.35 10.16 10.01
C LYS A 50 -8.69 10.42 9.33
N LEU A 51 -9.41 9.38 8.92
CA LEU A 51 -10.75 9.50 8.34
C LEU A 51 -11.78 9.57 9.46
N VAL A 52 -11.84 10.72 10.12
CA VAL A 52 -12.78 10.98 11.21
C VAL A 52 -13.66 12.19 10.86
N PRO A 53 -14.90 12.27 11.39
CA PRO A 53 -15.75 13.45 11.17
C PRO A 53 -15.02 14.75 11.52
N GLY A 54 -15.13 15.75 10.63
CA GLY A 54 -14.44 17.03 10.75
C GLY A 54 -13.13 17.13 9.97
N THR A 55 -12.57 16.01 9.45
CA THR A 55 -11.42 16.06 8.53
C THR A 55 -11.76 16.94 7.33
N SER A 56 -10.87 17.86 6.97
CA SER A 56 -11.13 18.80 5.88
C SER A 56 -11.16 18.13 4.52
N GLU A 57 -11.89 18.70 3.57
CA GLU A 57 -11.96 18.17 2.20
C GLU A 57 -10.57 18.09 1.53
N ASN A 58 -9.68 19.05 1.82
CA ASN A 58 -8.29 19.01 1.33
C ASN A 58 -7.53 17.81 1.89
N GLU A 59 -7.64 17.56 3.20
CA GLU A 59 -7.02 16.38 3.82
C GLU A 59 -7.63 15.08 3.28
N LEU A 60 -8.93 15.03 2.99
CA LEU A 60 -9.55 13.88 2.34
C LEU A 60 -8.94 13.62 0.97
N VAL A 61 -8.74 14.66 0.16
CA VAL A 61 -8.09 14.54 -1.16
C VAL A 61 -6.64 14.08 -1.01
N ASP A 62 -5.91 14.56 0.00
CA ASP A 62 -4.53 14.12 0.26
C ASP A 62 -4.45 12.64 0.71
N LEU A 63 -5.45 12.17 1.47
CA LEU A 63 -5.50 10.81 1.99
C LEU A 63 -6.00 9.78 0.98
N LEU A 64 -7.08 10.12 0.26
CA LEU A 64 -7.84 9.20 -0.58
C LEU A 64 -7.68 9.48 -2.08
N GLY A 65 -7.19 10.68 -2.44
CA GLY A 65 -7.14 11.13 -3.81
C GLY A 65 -8.53 11.43 -4.39
N ASN A 66 -8.55 11.65 -5.71
CA ASN A 66 -9.75 12.01 -6.47
C ASN A 66 -10.36 10.84 -7.25
N SER A 67 -9.85 9.61 -7.04
CA SER A 67 -10.34 8.41 -7.72
C SER A 67 -11.37 7.70 -6.85
N TYR A 68 -12.63 8.07 -7.02
CA TYR A 68 -13.76 7.47 -6.29
C TYR A 68 -14.98 7.32 -7.19
N ASP A 69 -15.86 6.40 -6.79
CA ASP A 69 -17.20 6.29 -7.36
C ASP A 69 -18.14 7.23 -6.61
N LEU A 70 -18.85 8.09 -7.35
CA LEU A 70 -19.85 8.98 -6.78
C LEU A 70 -21.16 8.20 -6.60
N LEU A 71 -21.55 7.98 -5.34
CA LEU A 71 -22.77 7.24 -5.01
C LEU A 71 -24.01 8.15 -4.96
N ALA A 72 -23.85 9.36 -4.41
CA ALA A 72 -24.92 10.35 -4.34
C ALA A 72 -24.33 11.76 -4.28
N ARG A 73 -25.08 12.74 -4.78
CA ARG A 73 -24.73 14.16 -4.72
C ARG A 73 -25.99 14.99 -4.52
N THR A 74 -25.92 15.98 -3.65
CA THR A 74 -26.99 16.98 -3.47
C THR A 74 -26.42 18.33 -3.07
N LEU A 75 -27.24 19.38 -3.17
CA LEU A 75 -26.95 20.71 -2.65
C LEU A 75 -27.85 20.93 -1.43
N GLY A 76 -27.26 21.25 -0.28
CA GLY A 76 -27.97 21.49 0.98
C GLY A 76 -27.26 22.58 1.77
N GLU A 77 -28.01 23.59 2.22
CA GLU A 77 -27.48 24.74 2.95
C GLU A 77 -26.33 25.45 2.19
N GLU A 78 -26.48 25.58 0.86
CA GLU A 78 -25.45 26.14 -0.04
C GLU A 78 -24.13 25.35 -0.11
N LEU A 79 -24.06 24.18 0.52
CA LEU A 79 -22.92 23.27 0.44
C LEU A 79 -23.22 22.14 -0.53
N LEU A 80 -22.18 21.70 -1.25
CA LEU A 80 -22.21 20.48 -2.02
C LEU A 80 -22.02 19.31 -1.07
N TRP A 81 -22.94 18.36 -1.08
CA TRP A 81 -22.90 17.13 -0.30
C TRP A 81 -22.68 15.96 -1.24
N GLU A 82 -21.74 15.09 -0.88
CA GLU A 82 -21.40 13.92 -1.68
C GLU A 82 -21.26 12.70 -0.80
N ARG A 83 -21.74 11.59 -1.35
CA ARG A 83 -21.44 10.25 -0.86
C ARG A 83 -20.54 9.58 -1.88
N ARG A 84 -19.36 9.14 -1.46
CA ARG A 84 -18.30 8.62 -2.32
C ARG A 84 -17.86 7.24 -1.84
N SER A 85 -17.53 6.34 -2.77
CA SER A 85 -16.92 5.03 -2.50
C SER A 85 -15.49 5.00 -3.00
N TYR A 86 -14.56 4.57 -2.16
CA TYR A 86 -13.16 4.42 -2.50
C TYR A 86 -12.76 2.96 -2.43
N ASP A 87 -12.18 2.47 -3.52
CA ASP A 87 -11.64 1.12 -3.61
C ASP A 87 -10.25 1.05 -2.96
N PHE A 88 -10.09 0.26 -1.90
CA PHE A 88 -8.84 0.19 -1.13
C PHE A 88 -7.65 -0.27 -1.97
N ASN A 89 -7.83 -1.23 -2.88
CA ASN A 89 -6.79 -1.65 -3.80
C ASN A 89 -6.32 -0.51 -4.72
N THR A 90 -7.24 0.36 -5.13
CA THR A 90 -6.96 1.58 -5.90
C THR A 90 -6.21 2.60 -5.04
N LEU A 91 -6.55 2.74 -3.76
CA LEU A 91 -5.79 3.59 -2.83
C LEU A 91 -4.34 3.10 -2.67
N ILE A 92 -4.14 1.79 -2.51
CA ILE A 92 -2.80 1.17 -2.47
C ILE A 92 -2.03 1.46 -3.77
N LYS A 93 -2.68 1.26 -4.93
CA LYS A 93 -2.08 1.55 -6.24
C LYS A 93 -1.64 3.01 -6.35
N ASN A 94 -2.49 3.94 -5.91
CA ASN A 94 -2.21 5.37 -6.02
C ASN A 94 -1.07 5.79 -5.07
N ARG A 95 -0.98 5.18 -3.89
CA ARG A 95 0.04 5.49 -2.89
C ARG A 95 1.42 4.93 -3.23
N TYR A 96 1.49 3.66 -3.64
CA TYR A 96 2.76 2.95 -3.82
C TYR A 96 3.14 2.74 -5.29
N GLY A 97 2.20 2.90 -6.21
CA GLY A 97 2.39 2.71 -7.64
C GLY A 97 1.95 1.33 -8.14
N ALA A 98 1.62 1.25 -9.44
CA ALA A 98 1.11 0.03 -10.05
C ALA A 98 2.16 -1.10 -10.20
N SER A 99 3.45 -0.78 -10.10
CA SER A 99 4.55 -1.75 -10.14
C SER A 99 5.06 -2.14 -8.74
N SER A 100 4.44 -1.63 -7.68
CA SER A 100 4.88 -1.87 -6.31
C SER A 100 4.52 -3.29 -5.84
N LEU A 101 5.28 -3.80 -4.87
CA LEU A 101 4.96 -5.07 -4.24
C LEU A 101 3.64 -4.98 -3.46
N GLU A 102 3.38 -3.85 -2.80
CA GLU A 102 2.11 -3.60 -2.09
C GLU A 102 0.92 -3.77 -3.01
N TYR A 103 0.93 -3.12 -4.18
CA TYR A 103 -0.16 -3.29 -5.13
C TYR A 103 -0.24 -4.72 -5.67
N SER A 104 0.90 -5.35 -5.96
CA SER A 104 0.92 -6.75 -6.41
C SER A 104 0.29 -7.72 -5.39
N LEU A 105 0.43 -7.43 -4.09
CA LEU A 105 -0.10 -8.25 -3.01
C LEU A 105 -1.62 -8.15 -2.85
N VAL A 106 -2.22 -7.04 -3.25
CA VAL A 106 -3.67 -6.80 -3.12
C VAL A 106 -4.42 -6.94 -4.45
N ARG A 107 -3.75 -6.74 -5.58
CA ARG A 107 -4.35 -6.84 -6.91
C ARG A 107 -4.96 -8.23 -7.13
N GLY A 108 -6.21 -8.25 -7.61
CA GLY A 108 -6.94 -9.48 -7.92
C GLY A 108 -7.59 -10.16 -6.70
N LYS A 109 -7.45 -9.60 -5.51
CA LYS A 109 -8.23 -9.97 -4.32
C LYS A 109 -9.48 -9.09 -4.24
N PRO A 110 -10.58 -9.59 -3.62
CA PRO A 110 -11.71 -8.74 -3.27
C PRO A 110 -11.22 -7.51 -2.53
N SER A 111 -11.69 -6.35 -2.97
CA SER A 111 -11.25 -5.06 -2.46
C SER A 111 -12.30 -4.48 -1.54
N GLU A 112 -11.83 -3.99 -0.40
CA GLU A 112 -12.62 -3.24 0.56
C GLU A 112 -12.99 -1.85 -0.01
N GLN A 113 -14.25 -1.46 0.12
CA GLN A 113 -14.81 -0.15 -0.21
C GLN A 113 -14.94 0.77 1.02
N ILE A 114 -14.20 1.88 1.05
CA ILE A 114 -14.36 2.90 2.07
C ILE A 114 -15.41 3.88 1.58
N VAL A 115 -16.57 3.94 2.25
CA VAL A 115 -17.63 4.86 1.88
C VAL A 115 -17.60 6.06 2.82
N ILE A 116 -17.58 7.26 2.26
CA ILE A 116 -17.64 8.49 3.03
C ILE A 116 -18.83 9.34 2.60
N THR A 117 -19.34 10.12 3.55
CA THR A 117 -20.22 11.24 3.27
C THR A 117 -19.50 12.51 3.70
N SER A 118 -19.29 13.44 2.77
CA SER A 118 -18.69 14.75 3.05
C SER A 118 -19.57 15.86 2.46
N ASN A 119 -19.36 17.07 2.98
CA ASN A 119 -19.74 18.26 2.25
C ASN A 119 -18.47 18.93 1.68
N SER A 120 -18.63 20.01 0.91
CA SER A 120 -17.51 20.74 0.31
C SER A 120 -16.52 21.37 1.29
N ARG A 121 -16.68 21.17 2.61
CA ARG A 121 -15.78 21.66 3.64
C ARG A 121 -15.15 20.52 4.44
N PHE A 122 -15.95 19.55 4.88
CA PHE A 122 -15.49 18.52 5.81
C PHE A 122 -16.19 17.17 5.63
N LEU A 123 -15.50 16.15 6.10
CA LEU A 123 -16.00 14.79 6.32
C LEU A 123 -17.11 14.79 7.37
N VAL A 124 -18.23 14.14 7.09
CA VAL A 124 -19.38 14.04 7.99
C VAL A 124 -19.47 12.65 8.59
N THR A 125 -19.42 11.63 7.74
CA THR A 125 -19.45 10.23 8.19
C THR A 125 -18.50 9.37 7.37
N VAL A 126 -18.04 8.29 8.00
CA VAL A 126 -17.24 7.24 7.38
C VAL A 126 -17.88 5.91 7.70
N GLU A 127 -18.08 5.10 6.68
CA GLU A 127 -18.53 3.73 6.75
C GLU A 127 -17.35 2.87 6.29
N THR A 128 -16.57 2.42 7.27
CA THR A 128 -15.51 1.43 7.10
C THR A 128 -16.00 0.06 7.54
N PHE A 129 -15.40 -0.99 6.98
CA PHE A 129 -15.54 -2.37 7.45
C PHE A 129 -15.12 -2.52 8.91
#